data_AF-A0A091STV5-F1
#
_entry.id   AF-A0A091STV5-F1
#
_cell.length_a   1.000
_cell.length_b   1.000
_cell.length_c   1.000
_cell.angle_alpha   90.00
_cell.angle_beta   90.00
_cell.angle_gamma   90.00
#
_symmetry.space_group_name_H-M   'P 1'
#
loop_
_entity.id
_entity.type
_entity.pdbx_description
1 polymer ?
#
loop_
_entity_poly.entity_id
_entity_poly.type
_entity_poly.pdbx_seq_one_letter_code
_entity_poly.pdbx_strand_id
1 'polypeptide(L)' 'RFRQCLLAINDTISNIIGVTFFSLLEVLCFVLEKSEECVRWHWWGRCKHYGVVPLARMVQQSQYHFSLPAE' A
#
# COMPACT_ATOMS: atom_id res chain seq x y z
N ARG A 1 9.09 -1.63 6.23
CA ARG A 1 10.26 -2.53 6.16
C ARG A 1 11.10 -2.27 4.92
N PHE A 2 10.65 -2.58 3.68
CA PHE A 2 11.46 -2.34 2.47
C PHE A 2 11.95 -0.88 2.34
N ARG A 3 11.05 0.10 2.45
CA ARG A 3 11.40 1.54 2.49
C ARG A 3 12.50 1.86 3.51
N GLN A 4 12.41 1.28 4.71
CA GLN A 4 13.39 1.51 5.78
C GLN A 4 14.74 0.87 5.47
N CYS A 5 14.75 -0.32 4.84
CA CYS A 5 16.00 -0.94 4.40
C CYS A 5 16.72 -0.08 3.37
N LEU A 6 15.99 0.47 2.38
CA LEU A 6 16.58 1.37 1.37
C LEU A 6 17.16 2.63 2.03
N LEU A 7 16.41 3.25 2.95
CA LEU A 7 16.88 4.45 3.67
C LEU A 7 18.07 4.16 4.59
N ALA A 8 18.19 2.95 5.14
CA ALA A 8 19.30 2.57 6.01
C ALA A 8 20.60 2.30 5.23
N ILE A 9 20.51 1.80 3.99
CA ILE A 9 21.68 1.59 3.12
C ILE A 9 22.18 2.95 2.60
N ASN A 10 21.26 3.81 2.14
CA ASN A 10 21.52 5.18 1.68
C ASN A 10 22.66 5.29 0.65
N ASP A 11 22.71 4.38 -0.31
CA ASP A 11 23.63 4.44 -1.46
C ASP A 11 22.88 4.84 -2.75
N THR A 12 23.62 5.08 -3.83
CA THR A 12 23.03 5.53 -5.10
C THR A 12 21.96 4.57 -5.62
N ILE A 13 22.21 3.26 -5.54
CA ILE A 13 21.30 2.25 -6.09
C ILE A 13 20.03 2.13 -5.25
N SER A 14 20.14 2.04 -3.93
CA SER A 14 18.99 1.99 -3.01
C SER A 14 18.13 3.25 -3.09
N ASN A 15 18.75 4.42 -3.29
CA ASN A 15 18.03 5.67 -3.46
C ASN A 15 17.28 5.74 -4.80
N ILE A 16 17.89 5.32 -5.90
CA ILE A 16 17.20 5.19 -7.20
C ILE A 16 16.01 4.24 -7.09
N ILE A 17 16.22 3.05 -6.51
CA ILE A 17 15.14 2.08 -6.30
C ILE A 17 14.01 2.68 -5.46
N GLY A 18 14.35 3.41 -4.39
CA GLY A 18 13.39 4.09 -3.53
C GLY A 18 12.55 5.13 -4.28
N VAL A 19 13.18 6.02 -5.04
CA VAL A 19 12.47 7.03 -5.83
C VAL A 19 11.60 6.38 -6.91
N THR A 20 12.14 5.43 -7.66
CA THR A 20 11.38 4.76 -8.73
C THR A 20 10.15 4.07 -8.17
N PHE A 21 10.30 3.27 -7.12
CA PHE A 21 9.19 2.48 -6.60
C PHE A 21 8.11 3.33 -5.91
N PHE A 22 8.50 4.29 -5.07
CA PHE A 22 7.58 4.98 -4.17
C PHE A 22 7.17 6.38 -4.65
N SER A 23 7.85 6.96 -5.65
CA SER A 23 7.56 8.31 -6.16
C SER A 23 7.20 8.36 -7.65
N LEU A 24 7.67 7.42 -8.48
CA LEU A 24 7.45 7.46 -9.93
C LEU A 24 6.47 6.40 -10.43
N LEU A 25 6.60 5.15 -9.98
CA LEU A 25 5.74 4.05 -10.41
C LEU A 25 4.36 4.09 -9.75
N GLU A 26 4.14 4.98 -8.77
CA GLU A 26 2.87 5.18 -8.06
C GLU A 26 2.19 3.86 -7.65
N VAL A 27 2.99 2.89 -7.19
CA VAL A 27 2.48 1.56 -6.86
C VAL A 27 1.46 1.68 -5.73
N LEU A 28 0.21 1.28 -5.97
CA LEU A 28 -0.83 1.54 -4.99
C LEU A 28 -0.62 0.71 -3.71
N CYS A 29 -0.71 1.38 -2.56
CA CYS A 29 -0.80 0.72 -1.25
C CYS A 29 -2.27 0.51 -0.89
N PHE A 30 -2.55 -0.48 -0.03
CA PHE A 30 -3.88 -0.65 0.54
C PHE A 30 -3.80 -0.90 2.04
N VAL A 31 -4.85 -0.49 2.73
CA VAL A 31 -5.10 -0.83 4.12
C VAL A 31 -6.37 -1.68 4.20
N LEU A 32 -6.39 -2.62 5.13
CA LEU A 32 -7.59 -3.40 5.41
C LEU A 32 -8.45 -2.65 6.42
N GLU A 33 -9.63 -2.23 5.99
CA GLU A 33 -10.62 -1.57 6.82
C GLU A 33 -11.81 -2.49 7.06
N LYS A 34 -12.33 -2.47 8.28
CA LYS A 34 -13.51 -3.25 8.63
C LYS A 34 -14.74 -2.59 7.99
N SER A 35 -15.39 -3.28 7.07
CA SER A 35 -16.63 -2.86 6.42
C SER A 35 -17.72 -3.91 6.64
N GLU A 36 -18.97 -3.45 6.77
CA GLU A 36 -20.13 -4.35 6.76
C GLU A 36 -20.48 -4.67 5.32
N GLU A 37 -20.22 -5.91 4.90
CA GLU A 37 -20.44 -6.36 3.53
C GLU A 37 -21.35 -7.59 3.50
N CYS A 38 -21.90 -7.89 2.32
CA CYS A 38 -22.63 -9.13 2.14
C CYS A 38 -21.69 -10.34 2.08
N VAL A 39 -21.67 -11.13 3.15
CA VAL A 39 -20.82 -12.33 3.26
C VAL A 39 -21.50 -13.61 2.79
N ARG A 40 -22.82 -13.55 2.56
CA ARG A 40 -23.59 -14.69 2.06
C ARG A 40 -24.70 -14.21 1.13
N TRP A 41 -24.70 -14.73 -0.08
CA TRP A 41 -25.67 -14.38 -1.11
C TRP A 41 -26.76 -15.45 -1.26
N HIS A 42 -27.96 -15.02 -1.63
CA HIS A 42 -28.94 -15.88 -2.28
C HIS A 42 -28.54 -16.10 -3.74
N TRP A 43 -28.95 -17.22 -4.34
CA TRP A 43 -28.66 -17.52 -5.75
C TRP A 43 -29.28 -16.51 -6.73
N TRP A 44 -30.40 -15.87 -6.37
CA TRP A 44 -31.02 -14.78 -7.14
C TRP A 44 -30.38 -13.40 -6.90
N GLY A 45 -29.22 -13.34 -6.21
CA GLY A 45 -28.43 -12.12 -6.08
C GLY A 45 -28.81 -11.16 -4.96
N ARG A 46 -29.75 -11.49 -4.06
CA ARG A 46 -29.96 -10.69 -2.83
C ARG A 46 -29.03 -11.15 -1.71
N CYS A 47 -28.65 -10.24 -0.82
CA CYS A 47 -27.87 -10.61 0.36
C CYS A 47 -28.72 -11.40 1.36
N LYS A 48 -28.20 -12.55 1.82
CA LYS A 48 -28.80 -13.38 2.87
C LYS A 48 -28.28 -12.99 4.25
N HIS A 49 -27.02 -12.58 4.35
CA HIS A 49 -26.38 -12.23 5.62
C HIS A 49 -25.23 -11.23 5.42
N TYR A 50 -25.24 -10.17 6.22
CA TYR A 50 -24.18 -9.17 6.28
C TYR A 50 -23.19 -9.50 7.39
N GLY A 51 -21.92 -9.16 7.20
CA GLY A 51 -20.88 -9.40 8.18
C GLY A 51 -19.73 -8.43 8.03
N VAL A 52 -19.06 -8.16 9.14
CA VAL A 52 -17.87 -7.31 9.14
C VAL A 52 -16.70 -8.08 8.55
N VAL A 53 -16.14 -7.58 7.46
CA VAL A 53 -14.99 -8.16 6.76
C VAL A 53 -13.90 -7.12 6.55
N PRO A 54 -12.63 -7.53 6.44
CA PRO A 54 -11.56 -6.64 6.04
C PRO A 54 -11.63 -6.36 4.53
N LEU A 55 -12.00 -5.15 4.15
CA LEU A 55 -11.98 -4.68 2.76
C LEU A 55 -10.71 -3.87 2.49
N ALA A 56 -10.08 -4.09 1.34
CA ALA A 56 -8.91 -3.32 0.93
C ALA A 56 -9.33 -1.92 0.45
N ARG A 57 -8.92 -0.89 1.17
CA ARG A 57 -9.02 0.51 0.73
C ARG A 57 -7.67 0.99 0.23
N MET A 58 -7.67 1.51 -1.00
CA MET A 58 -6.47 2.04 -1.62
C MET A 58 -6.03 3.35 -0.93
N VAL A 59 -4.73 3.51 -0.75
CA VAL A 59 -4.08 4.69 -0.20
C VAL A 59 -2.94 5.14 -1.09
N GLN A 60 -2.80 6.45 -1.25
CA GLN A 60 -1.67 7.02 -1.97
C GLN A 60 -0.37 6.75 -1.20
N GLN A 61 0.69 6.41 -1.92
CA GLN A 61 2.02 6.27 -1.32
C GLN A 61 2.58 7.62 -0.88
N SER A 62 3.24 7.64 0.28
CA SER A 62 4.05 8.78 0.70
C SER A 62 5.34 8.84 -0.13
N GLN A 63 5.74 10.04 -0.54
CA GLN A 63 6.98 10.25 -1.29
C GLN A 63 8.21 9.66 -0.58
N TYR A 64 9.17 9.20 -1.37
CA TYR A 64 10.46 8.73 -0.89
C TYR A 64 11.43 9.90 -0.75
N HIS A 65 11.84 10.19 0.49
CA HIS A 65 12.80 11.23 0.81
C HIS A 65 14.06 10.58 1.37
N PHE A 66 15.20 10.80 0.73
CA PHE A 66 16.51 10.37 1.20
C PHE A 66 17.46 11.58 1.25
N SER A 67 18.47 11.52 2.12
CA SER A 67 19.53 12.52 2.20
C SER A 67 20.64 12.18 1.21
N LEU A 68 20.94 13.09 0.29
CA LEU A 68 22.12 12.99 -0.55
C LEU A 68 23.37 12.95 0.35
N PRO A 69 24.32 12.03 0.12
CA PRO A 69 25.61 12.09 0.79
C PRO A 69 26.24 13.45 0.53
N ALA A 70 26.78 14.10 1.56
CA ALA A 70 27.64 15.25 1.35
C ALA A 70 28.88 14.78 0.58
N GLU A 71 29.17 15.45 -0.53
CA GLU A 71 30.31 15.21 -1.42
C GLU A 71 31.66 15.35 -0.69
#